data_AF-L0JNS8-F1
#
_entry.id   AF-L0JNS8-F1
#
_cell.length_a   1.000
_cell.length_b   1.000
_cell.length_c   1.000
_cell.angle_alpha   90.00
_cell.angle_beta   90.00
_cell.angle_gamma   90.00
#
_symmetry.space_group_name_H-M   'P 1'
#
loop_
_entity.id
_entity.type
_entity.pdbx_description
1 polymer ?
#
loop_
_entity_poly.entity_id
_entity_poly.type
_entity_poly.pdbx_seq_one_letter_code
_entity_poly.pdbx_strand_id
1 'polypeptide(L)'
;MSVIRRTEVLGRTTRRRVVGVTAALSAAAVETLGVGLWFGLVVGSRTTTTALAGLGVLFCGALLRTVVVDATIGDLGDLLQPHRLAAPLLLTGGWICWLLVAELVGDVAGVAVATVVLTAVLTAQCRLERRVCDRYARYRTGWLVGPGLLLALGAAALLASAWFTGWTLSSGPISLGITTVVVRLEAVHLGAAAFGLAAVLAHQRRFQRLLGT
;
A
#
# COMPACT_ATOMS: atom_id res chain seq x y z
N MET A 1 13.78 29.18 37.65
CA MET A 1 12.78 29.50 36.62
C MET A 1 13.05 28.68 35.36
N SER A 2 12.22 27.70 35.02
CA SER A 2 12.46 26.74 33.92
C SER A 2 11.17 26.38 33.16
N VAL A 3 10.48 27.39 32.61
CA VAL A 3 9.19 27.19 31.91
C VAL A 3 9.36 27.15 30.38
N ILE A 4 10.47 27.66 29.84
CA ILE A 4 10.70 27.80 28.39
C ILE A 4 11.05 26.46 27.69
N ARG A 5 11.45 25.42 28.45
CA ARG A 5 11.82 24.12 27.85
C ARG A 5 10.63 23.28 27.39
N ARG A 6 9.39 23.58 27.80
CA ARG A 6 8.19 22.77 27.45
C ARG A 6 7.61 23.09 26.07
N THR A 7 7.75 24.31 25.57
CA THR A 7 7.17 24.72 24.28
C THR A 7 7.93 24.14 23.09
N GLU A 8 9.26 24.02 23.18
CA GLU A 8 10.08 23.39 22.14
C GLU A 8 9.79 21.89 21.98
N VAL A 9 9.49 21.20 23.08
CA VAL A 9 9.20 19.75 23.06
C VAL A 9 7.82 19.51 22.42
N LEU A 10 6.80 20.33 22.74
CA LEU A 10 5.49 20.26 22.07
C LEU A 10 5.57 20.59 20.57
N GLY A 11 6.40 21.55 20.17
CA GLY A 11 6.59 21.91 18.75
C GLY A 11 7.24 20.78 17.94
N ARG A 12 8.26 20.12 18.52
CA ARG A 12 8.93 18.97 17.90
C ARG A 12 8.01 17.76 17.75
N THR A 13 7.23 17.41 18.77
CA THR A 13 6.31 16.27 18.70
C THR A 13 5.20 16.51 17.67
N THR A 14 4.68 17.74 17.59
CA THR A 14 3.61 18.10 16.64
C THR A 14 4.14 18.09 15.21
N ARG A 15 5.31 18.68 14.94
CA ARG A 15 5.94 18.67 13.61
C ARG A 15 6.26 17.24 13.15
N ARG A 16 6.78 16.40 14.04
CA ARG A 16 7.11 15.00 13.72
C ARG A 16 5.87 14.16 13.44
N ARG A 17 4.76 14.43 14.15
CA ARG A 17 3.47 13.80 13.90
C ARG A 17 2.89 14.20 12.54
N VAL A 18 2.94 15.49 12.18
CA VAL A 18 2.46 15.98 10.88
C VAL A 18 3.26 15.38 9.74
N VAL A 19 4.60 15.39 9.82
CA VAL A 19 5.48 14.77 8.82
C VAL A 19 5.23 13.25 8.70
N GLY A 20 4.99 12.56 9.82
CA GLY A 20 4.64 11.15 9.80
C GLY A 20 3.30 10.84 9.15
N VAL A 21 2.29 11.71 9.35
CA VAL A 21 0.97 11.54 8.74
C VAL A 21 1.01 11.84 7.25
N THR A 22 1.71 12.89 6.81
CA THR A 22 1.85 13.21 5.38
C THR A 22 2.63 12.14 4.63
N ALA A 23 3.71 11.62 5.22
CA ALA A 23 4.46 10.50 4.65
C ALA A 23 3.64 9.20 4.59
N ALA A 24 2.85 8.92 5.63
CA ALA A 24 1.94 7.78 5.61
C ALA A 24 0.87 7.91 4.53
N LEU A 25 0.31 9.11 4.36
CA LEU A 25 -0.72 9.38 3.36
C LEU A 25 -0.14 9.30 1.93
N SER A 26 1.05 9.84 1.69
CA SER A 26 1.69 9.77 0.38
C SER A 26 2.12 8.36 0.03
N ALA A 27 2.71 7.61 0.97
CA ALA A 27 3.06 6.21 0.75
C ALA A 27 1.82 5.34 0.49
N ALA A 28 0.73 5.57 1.22
CA ALA A 28 -0.53 4.90 1.00
C ALA A 28 -1.15 5.27 -0.35
N ALA A 29 -1.12 6.54 -0.74
CA ALA A 29 -1.62 6.99 -2.04
C ALA A 29 -0.85 6.34 -3.19
N VAL A 30 0.48 6.32 -3.12
CA VAL A 30 1.35 5.67 -4.11
C VAL A 30 1.05 4.17 -4.19
N GLU A 31 0.90 3.48 -3.06
CA GLU A 31 0.56 2.05 -3.04
C GLU A 31 -0.83 1.78 -3.59
N THR A 32 -1.82 2.60 -3.22
CA THR A 32 -3.20 2.48 -3.71
C THR A 32 -3.28 2.69 -5.21
N LEU A 33 -2.63 3.72 -5.73
CA LEU A 33 -2.58 4.00 -7.15
C LEU A 33 -1.78 2.94 -7.90
N GLY A 34 -0.62 2.52 -7.39
CA GLY A 34 0.22 1.51 -8.02
C GLY A 34 -0.49 0.16 -8.14
N VAL A 35 -1.04 -0.35 -7.04
CA VAL A 35 -1.77 -1.63 -7.01
C VAL A 35 -3.09 -1.52 -7.77
N GLY A 36 -3.83 -0.42 -7.63
CA GLY A 36 -5.11 -0.21 -8.32
C GLY A 36 -4.95 -0.13 -9.84
N LEU A 37 -3.97 0.63 -10.34
CA LEU A 37 -3.66 0.73 -11.76
C LEU A 37 -3.17 -0.62 -12.32
N TRP A 38 -2.25 -1.29 -11.63
CA TRP A 38 -1.80 -2.62 -12.04
C TRP A 38 -2.94 -3.63 -12.09
N PHE A 39 -3.76 -3.69 -11.04
CA PHE A 39 -4.89 -4.61 -10.95
C PHE A 39 -5.91 -4.33 -12.05
N GLY A 40 -6.24 -3.06 -12.29
CA GLY A 40 -7.13 -2.66 -13.39
C GLY A 40 -6.60 -3.06 -14.76
N LEU A 41 -5.30 -2.90 -15.00
CA LEU A 41 -4.66 -3.31 -16.27
C LEU A 41 -4.71 -4.83 -16.46
N VAL A 42 -4.38 -5.60 -15.43
CA VAL A 42 -4.29 -7.07 -15.52
C VAL A 42 -5.68 -7.73 -15.59
N VAL A 43 -6.66 -7.23 -14.84
CA VAL A 43 -8.02 -7.78 -14.87
C VAL A 43 -8.78 -7.33 -16.12
N GLY A 44 -8.56 -6.10 -16.59
CA GLY A 44 -9.27 -5.54 -17.74
C GLY A 44 -8.76 -6.02 -19.10
N SER A 45 -7.49 -6.43 -19.21
CA SER A 45 -6.90 -6.87 -20.47
C SER A 45 -5.79 -7.90 -20.25
N ARG A 46 -5.92 -9.08 -20.86
CA ARG A 46 -4.94 -10.17 -20.77
C ARG A 46 -3.97 -10.16 -21.94
N THR A 47 -3.28 -9.05 -22.16
CA THR A 47 -2.23 -8.96 -23.19
C THR A 47 -0.85 -8.91 -22.56
N THR A 48 0.17 -9.32 -23.32
CA THR A 48 1.57 -9.23 -22.86
C THR A 48 2.00 -7.79 -22.62
N THR A 49 1.49 -6.83 -23.41
CA THR A 49 1.78 -5.40 -23.27
C THR A 49 1.19 -4.82 -21.99
N THR A 50 -0.04 -5.18 -21.63
CA THR A 50 -0.70 -4.72 -20.40
C THR A 50 -0.10 -5.35 -19.15
N ALA A 51 0.34 -6.61 -19.24
CA ALA A 51 1.12 -7.25 -18.17
C ALA A 51 2.46 -6.56 -17.91
N LEU A 52 3.22 -6.23 -18.96
CA LEU A 52 4.49 -5.50 -18.86
C LEU A 52 4.28 -4.07 -18.32
N ALA A 53 3.29 -3.36 -18.83
CA ALA A 53 2.93 -2.03 -18.34
C ALA A 53 2.54 -2.08 -16.86
N GLY A 54 1.72 -3.06 -16.46
CA GLY A 54 1.32 -3.28 -15.08
C GLY A 54 2.52 -3.58 -14.16
N LEU A 55 3.47 -4.39 -14.61
CA LEU A 55 4.69 -4.68 -13.85
C LEU A 55 5.55 -3.42 -13.66
N GLY A 56 5.66 -2.60 -14.70
CA GLY A 56 6.32 -1.29 -14.63
C GLY A 56 5.65 -0.34 -13.63
N VAL A 57 4.31 -0.29 -13.61
CA VAL A 57 3.53 0.52 -12.67
C VAL A 57 3.76 0.06 -11.22
N LEU A 58 3.70 -1.26 -10.96
CA LEU A 58 3.99 -1.79 -9.62
C LEU A 58 5.40 -1.46 -9.17
N PHE A 59 6.38 -1.63 -10.06
CA PHE A 59 7.78 -1.39 -9.73
C PHE A 59 8.05 0.09 -9.46
N CYS A 60 7.52 0.98 -10.31
CA CYS A 60 7.62 2.42 -10.12
C CYS A 60 6.93 2.88 -8.81
N GLY A 61 5.73 2.36 -8.52
CA GLY A 61 5.04 2.64 -7.26
C GLY A 61 5.82 2.15 -6.03
N ALA A 62 6.42 0.96 -6.11
CA ALA A 62 7.26 0.43 -5.05
C ALA A 62 8.52 1.29 -4.83
N LEU A 63 9.17 1.77 -5.90
CA LEU A 63 10.30 2.70 -5.81
C LEU A 63 9.88 4.04 -5.19
N LEU A 64 8.80 4.66 -5.67
CA LEU A 64 8.28 5.91 -5.10
C LEU A 64 7.98 5.78 -3.61
N ARG A 65 7.43 4.65 -3.18
CA ARG A 65 7.21 4.35 -1.76
C ARG A 65 8.53 4.31 -0.98
N THR A 66 9.57 3.67 -1.52
CA THR A 66 10.88 3.65 -0.85
C THR A 66 11.47 5.05 -0.73
N VAL A 67 11.35 5.89 -1.77
CA VAL A 67 11.80 7.30 -1.75
C VAL A 67 11.06 8.12 -0.70
N VAL A 68 9.73 7.97 -0.60
CA VAL A 68 8.93 8.65 0.43
C VAL A 68 9.40 8.27 1.82
N VAL A 69 9.56 6.97 2.09
CA VAL A 69 10.03 6.49 3.40
C VAL A 69 11.42 7.04 3.73
N ASP A 70 12.33 7.02 2.77
CA ASP A 70 13.72 7.49 2.95
C ASP A 70 13.79 8.99 3.21
N ALA A 71 13.04 9.78 2.43
CA ALA A 71 12.92 11.22 2.61
C ALA A 71 12.36 11.58 3.99
N THR A 72 11.54 10.70 4.56
CA THR A 72 10.97 10.91 5.90
C THR A 72 11.97 10.60 7.02
N ILE A 73 12.88 9.65 6.80
CA ILE A 73 13.90 9.22 7.77
C ILE A 73 15.17 10.10 7.67
N GLY A 74 15.33 10.85 6.57
CA GLY A 74 16.42 11.82 6.39
C GLY A 74 17.70 11.20 5.83
N ASP A 75 17.63 9.99 5.29
CA ASP A 75 18.78 9.22 4.79
C ASP A 75 18.75 9.09 3.26
N LEU A 76 18.69 10.23 2.56
CA LEU A 76 18.50 10.29 1.11
C LEU A 76 19.75 9.87 0.29
N GLY A 77 20.82 9.45 0.96
CA GLY A 77 22.17 9.38 0.38
C GLY A 77 22.41 8.26 -0.61
N ASP A 78 21.59 7.19 -0.62
CA ASP A 78 22.01 5.94 -1.27
C ASP A 78 20.84 5.03 -1.73
N LEU A 79 19.91 5.59 -2.51
CA LEU A 79 18.74 4.88 -3.06
C LEU A 79 19.07 3.68 -3.97
N LEU A 80 20.27 3.65 -4.54
CA LEU A 80 20.74 2.63 -5.49
C LEU A 80 21.47 1.45 -4.84
N GLN A 81 21.54 1.36 -3.51
CA GLN A 81 22.14 0.20 -2.87
C GLN A 81 21.36 -1.08 -3.26
N PRO A 82 22.04 -2.16 -3.68
CA PRO A 82 21.40 -3.39 -4.17
C PRO A 82 20.48 -4.02 -3.13
N HIS A 83 20.80 -3.82 -1.85
CA HIS A 83 19.97 -4.26 -0.74
C HIS A 83 18.64 -3.49 -0.63
N ARG A 84 18.62 -2.19 -0.97
CA ARG A 84 17.40 -1.37 -0.95
C ARG A 84 16.48 -1.67 -2.15
N LEU A 85 17.04 -2.13 -3.28
CA LEU A 85 16.26 -2.63 -4.43
C LEU A 85 15.59 -3.99 -4.15
N ALA A 86 16.06 -4.76 -3.17
CA ALA A 86 15.42 -6.02 -2.79
C ALA A 86 14.00 -5.80 -2.23
N ALA A 87 13.77 -4.73 -1.47
CA ALA A 87 12.46 -4.43 -0.88
C ALA A 87 11.35 -4.16 -1.92
N PRO A 88 11.53 -3.27 -2.92
CA PRO A 88 10.53 -3.07 -3.96
C PRO A 88 10.36 -4.31 -4.83
N LEU A 89 11.42 -5.08 -5.11
CA LEU A 89 11.33 -6.35 -5.85
C LEU A 89 10.53 -7.43 -5.09
N LEU A 90 10.76 -7.55 -3.78
CA LEU A 90 9.97 -8.45 -2.92
C LEU A 90 8.50 -8.03 -2.88
N LEU A 91 8.24 -6.72 -2.81
CA LEU A 91 6.88 -6.20 -2.80
C LEU A 91 6.16 -6.48 -4.13
N THR A 92 6.79 -6.18 -5.27
CA THR A 92 6.21 -6.46 -6.58
C THR A 92 6.01 -7.95 -6.81
N GLY A 93 7.01 -8.78 -6.48
CA GLY A 93 6.89 -10.24 -6.54
C GLY A 93 5.79 -10.78 -5.63
N GLY A 94 5.60 -10.18 -4.45
CA GLY A 94 4.52 -10.51 -3.52
C GLY A 94 3.13 -10.26 -4.10
N TRP A 95 2.93 -9.11 -4.76
CA TRP A 95 1.68 -8.78 -5.44
C TRP A 95 1.38 -9.74 -6.59
N ILE A 96 2.39 -10.05 -7.42
CA ILE A 96 2.25 -10.99 -8.54
C ILE A 96 1.91 -12.39 -8.00
N CYS A 97 2.68 -12.88 -7.01
CA CYS A 97 2.45 -14.18 -6.39
C CYS A 97 1.06 -14.29 -5.78
N TRP A 98 0.60 -13.23 -5.09
CA TRP A 98 -0.76 -13.17 -4.54
C TRP A 98 -1.83 -13.39 -5.61
N LEU A 99 -1.76 -12.68 -6.73
CA LEU A 99 -2.73 -12.82 -7.82
C LEU A 99 -2.65 -14.21 -8.47
N LEU A 100 -1.44 -14.72 -8.72
CA LEU A 100 -1.25 -16.05 -9.30
C LEU A 100 -1.78 -17.17 -8.40
N VAL A 101 -1.56 -17.08 -7.09
CA VAL A 101 -2.10 -18.03 -6.12
C VAL A 101 -3.63 -17.98 -6.11
N ALA A 102 -4.20 -16.77 -6.15
CA ALA A 102 -5.65 -16.63 -6.24
C ALA A 102 -6.20 -17.28 -7.52
N GLU A 103 -5.58 -17.03 -8.68
CA GLU A 103 -6.02 -17.57 -9.97
C GLU A 103 -5.84 -19.09 -10.06
N LEU A 104 -4.76 -19.63 -9.49
CA LEU A 104 -4.47 -21.06 -9.52
C LEU A 104 -5.50 -21.88 -8.74
N VAL A 105 -5.91 -21.38 -7.57
CA VAL A 105 -6.89 -22.06 -6.72
C VAL A 105 -8.32 -21.73 -7.18
N GLY A 106 -8.58 -20.48 -7.57
CA GLY A 106 -9.88 -20.00 -7.99
C GLY A 106 -10.89 -19.87 -6.85
N ASP A 107 -12.03 -19.25 -7.16
CA ASP A 107 -13.19 -19.11 -6.26
C ASP A 107 -12.85 -18.49 -4.89
N VAL A 108 -13.76 -18.59 -3.91
CA VAL A 108 -13.60 -18.05 -2.55
C VAL A 108 -12.36 -18.64 -1.85
N ALA A 109 -12.06 -19.92 -2.11
CA ALA A 109 -10.88 -20.59 -1.56
C ALA A 109 -9.58 -19.91 -2.03
N GLY A 110 -9.50 -19.51 -3.29
CA GLY A 110 -8.35 -18.80 -3.84
C GLY A 110 -8.12 -17.45 -3.19
N VAL A 111 -9.20 -16.68 -2.94
CA VAL A 111 -9.09 -15.42 -2.18
C VAL A 111 -8.53 -15.67 -0.78
N ALA A 112 -9.04 -16.68 -0.06
CA ALA A 112 -8.59 -16.98 1.29
C ALA A 112 -7.10 -17.39 1.33
N VAL A 113 -6.69 -18.34 0.47
CA VAL A 113 -5.31 -18.83 0.40
C VAL A 113 -4.36 -17.70 -0.01
N ALA A 114 -4.71 -16.95 -1.05
CA ALA A 114 -3.92 -15.81 -1.50
C ALA A 114 -3.74 -14.77 -0.40
N THR A 115 -4.80 -14.45 0.35
CA THR A 115 -4.75 -13.49 1.47
C THR A 115 -3.77 -13.94 2.55
N VAL A 116 -3.75 -15.23 2.91
CA VAL A 116 -2.79 -15.78 3.86
C VAL A 116 -1.36 -15.66 3.33
N VAL A 117 -1.13 -16.03 2.06
CA VAL A 117 0.19 -15.92 1.41
C VAL A 117 0.67 -14.46 1.38
N LEU A 118 -0.16 -13.54 0.94
CA LEU A 118 0.16 -12.11 0.90
C LEU A 118 0.45 -11.56 2.31
N THR A 119 -0.33 -11.96 3.30
CA THR A 119 -0.06 -11.61 4.70
C THR A 119 1.32 -12.09 5.11
N ALA A 120 1.68 -13.35 4.82
CA ALA A 120 2.99 -13.90 5.16
C ALA A 120 4.12 -13.14 4.46
N VAL A 121 3.98 -12.83 3.17
CA VAL A 121 4.97 -12.07 2.38
C VAL A 121 5.14 -10.65 2.93
N LEU A 122 4.06 -9.90 3.15
CA LEU A 122 4.13 -8.53 3.70
C LEU A 122 4.72 -8.51 5.12
N THR A 123 4.44 -9.55 5.91
CA THR A 123 4.99 -9.68 7.26
C THR A 123 6.49 -10.00 7.22
N ALA A 124 6.92 -10.86 6.29
CA ALA A 124 8.32 -11.16 6.04
C ALA A 124 9.08 -9.93 5.54
N GLN A 125 8.49 -9.16 4.62
CA GLN A 125 9.07 -7.89 4.14
C GLN A 125 9.24 -6.90 5.29
N CYS A 126 8.22 -6.71 6.13
CA CYS A 126 8.34 -5.84 7.30
C CYS A 126 9.44 -6.31 8.27
N ARG A 127 9.66 -7.62 8.43
CA ARG A 127 10.76 -8.17 9.23
C ARG A 127 12.12 -7.92 8.61
N LEU A 128 12.24 -8.06 7.30
CA LEU A 128 13.49 -7.79 6.56
C LEU A 128 13.85 -6.31 6.65
N GLU A 129 12.93 -5.41 6.36
CA GLU A 129 13.13 -3.97 6.49
C GLU A 129 13.55 -3.58 7.91
N ARG A 130 12.97 -4.23 8.93
CA ARG A 130 13.43 -4.06 10.31
C ARG A 130 14.84 -4.54 10.54
N ARG A 131 15.23 -5.74 10.12
CA ARG A 131 16.60 -6.25 10.37
C ARG A 131 17.68 -5.30 9.85
N VAL A 132 17.35 -4.56 8.81
CA VAL A 132 18.24 -3.63 8.11
C VAL A 132 18.30 -2.31 8.88
N CYS A 133 17.15 -1.81 9.34
CA CYS A 133 17.06 -0.62 10.19
C CYS A 133 17.45 -0.88 11.67
N ASP A 134 17.37 -2.12 12.16
CA ASP A 134 17.62 -2.54 13.55
C ASP A 134 19.11 -2.43 13.95
N ARG A 135 20.00 -2.06 13.02
CA ARG A 135 21.30 -1.48 13.38
C ARG A 135 21.15 -0.25 14.30
N TYR A 136 19.97 0.39 14.35
CA TYR A 136 19.74 1.64 15.06
C TYR A 136 18.66 1.65 16.16
N ALA A 137 17.79 0.63 16.32
CA ALA A 137 16.80 0.66 17.42
C ALA A 137 16.25 -0.70 17.88
N ARG A 138 16.30 -0.98 19.19
CA ARG A 138 15.71 -2.16 19.85
C ARG A 138 14.18 -2.01 19.98
N TYR A 139 13.39 -2.77 19.22
CA TYR A 139 11.92 -2.80 19.36
C TYR A 139 11.31 -4.21 19.46
N ARG A 140 10.23 -4.35 20.27
CA ARG A 140 9.48 -5.60 20.53
C ARG A 140 8.87 -6.24 19.27
N THR A 141 9.01 -7.56 19.17
CA THR A 141 8.75 -8.44 18.02
C THR A 141 7.28 -8.83 17.79
N GLY A 142 6.40 -8.65 18.79
CA GLY A 142 5.04 -9.22 18.76
C GLY A 142 4.02 -8.53 17.85
N TRP A 143 4.27 -7.28 17.40
CA TRP A 143 3.23 -6.45 16.78
C TRP A 143 3.38 -6.17 15.27
N LEU A 144 4.32 -6.83 14.59
CA LEU A 144 4.62 -6.60 13.16
C LEU A 144 3.52 -7.06 12.20
N VAL A 145 2.68 -8.01 12.61
CA VAL A 145 1.68 -8.62 11.72
C VAL A 145 0.57 -7.64 11.33
N GLY A 146 0.26 -6.68 12.21
CA GLY A 146 -0.90 -5.79 12.07
C GLY A 146 -1.00 -5.02 10.74
N PRO A 147 0.05 -4.28 10.31
CA PRO A 147 0.01 -3.54 9.05
C PRO A 147 -0.08 -4.44 7.81
N GLY A 148 0.65 -5.56 7.80
CA GLY A 148 0.64 -6.51 6.68
C GLY A 148 -0.71 -7.20 6.53
N LEU A 149 -1.31 -7.63 7.65
CA LEU A 149 -2.65 -8.21 7.67
C LEU A 149 -3.71 -7.20 7.17
N LEU A 150 -3.60 -5.94 7.58
CA LEU A 150 -4.57 -4.92 7.16
C LEU A 150 -4.52 -4.68 5.64
N LEU A 151 -3.32 -4.57 5.07
CA LEU A 151 -3.13 -4.46 3.62
C LEU A 151 -3.64 -5.72 2.89
N ALA A 152 -3.36 -6.91 3.42
CA ALA A 152 -3.83 -8.15 2.82
C ALA A 152 -5.37 -8.26 2.85
N LEU A 153 -6.02 -7.83 3.93
CA LEU A 153 -7.48 -7.76 4.00
C LEU A 153 -8.05 -6.76 3.00
N GLY A 154 -7.41 -5.60 2.82
CA GLY A 154 -7.79 -4.64 1.79
C GLY A 154 -7.65 -5.21 0.37
N ALA A 155 -6.56 -5.93 0.11
CA ALA A 155 -6.33 -6.60 -1.17
C ALA A 155 -7.35 -7.72 -1.43
N ALA A 156 -7.68 -8.49 -0.40
CA ALA A 156 -8.73 -9.51 -0.45
C ALA A 156 -10.09 -8.89 -0.81
N ALA A 157 -10.43 -7.75 -0.20
CA ALA A 157 -11.65 -7.02 -0.52
C ALA A 157 -11.68 -6.51 -1.97
N LEU A 158 -10.55 -5.99 -2.48
CA LEU A 158 -10.40 -5.58 -3.87
C LEU A 158 -10.57 -6.76 -4.84
N LEU A 159 -9.93 -7.89 -4.56
CA LEU A 159 -10.01 -9.09 -5.38
C LEU A 159 -11.43 -9.68 -5.36
N ALA A 160 -12.03 -9.77 -4.18
CA ALA A 160 -13.38 -10.25 -4.03
C ALA A 160 -14.38 -9.34 -4.76
N SER A 161 -14.18 -8.03 -4.72
CA SER A 161 -15.08 -7.10 -5.40
C SER A 161 -14.98 -7.19 -6.93
N ALA A 162 -13.83 -7.58 -7.46
CA ALA A 162 -13.63 -7.81 -8.88
C ALA A 162 -14.16 -9.16 -9.37
N TRP A 163 -14.04 -10.22 -8.56
CA TRP A 163 -14.37 -11.58 -8.98
C TRP A 163 -15.81 -12.00 -8.70
N PHE A 164 -16.41 -11.52 -7.60
CA PHE A 164 -17.71 -12.01 -7.14
C PHE A 164 -18.84 -10.99 -7.25
N THR A 165 -18.54 -9.71 -7.46
CA THR A 165 -19.56 -8.67 -7.59
C THR A 165 -19.61 -8.10 -9.00
N GLY A 166 -20.52 -8.62 -9.82
CA GLY A 166 -20.94 -8.01 -11.08
C GLY A 166 -21.87 -6.80 -10.89
N TRP A 167 -21.81 -6.12 -9.75
CA TRP A 167 -22.69 -5.00 -9.41
C TRP A 167 -22.18 -3.71 -10.05
N THR A 168 -23.00 -3.13 -10.91
CA THR A 168 -22.78 -1.84 -11.56
C THR A 168 -23.89 -0.88 -11.17
N LEU A 169 -23.57 0.15 -10.39
CA LEU A 169 -24.46 1.27 -10.12
C LEU A 169 -24.19 2.35 -11.18
N SER A 170 -25.09 2.48 -12.14
CA SER A 170 -25.05 3.60 -13.08
C SER A 170 -25.86 4.75 -12.52
N SER A 171 -25.25 5.93 -12.36
CA SER A 171 -26.04 7.14 -12.16
C SER A 171 -26.81 7.43 -13.45
N GLY A 172 -28.00 8.06 -13.32
CA GLY A 172 -28.65 8.68 -14.48
C GLY A 172 -27.71 9.72 -15.11
N PRO A 173 -27.78 9.96 -16.44
CA PRO A 173 -26.93 10.93 -17.10
C PRO A 173 -27.19 12.33 -16.52
N ILE A 174 -26.15 12.94 -15.95
CA ILE A 174 -26.22 14.33 -15.48
C ILE A 174 -25.88 15.20 -16.68
N SER A 175 -26.88 15.89 -17.22
CA SER A 175 -26.70 16.81 -18.35
C SER A 175 -26.08 18.12 -17.83
N LEU A 176 -24.80 18.33 -18.09
CA LEU A 176 -24.09 19.58 -17.82
C LEU A 176 -24.14 20.49 -19.04
N GLY A 177 -25.33 20.69 -19.63
CA GLY A 177 -25.64 21.67 -20.70
C GLY A 177 -24.94 21.48 -22.06
N ILE A 178 -23.74 20.92 -22.10
CA ILE A 178 -22.85 20.75 -23.27
C ILE A 178 -22.28 19.32 -23.30
N THR A 179 -22.18 18.66 -22.13
CA THR A 179 -21.72 17.26 -22.02
C THR A 179 -22.61 16.47 -21.07
N THR A 180 -22.88 15.21 -21.43
CA THR A 180 -23.53 14.24 -20.55
C THR A 180 -22.44 13.48 -19.79
N VAL A 181 -22.41 13.65 -18.47
CA VAL A 181 -21.51 12.89 -17.62
C VAL A 181 -22.29 11.73 -17.01
N VAL A 182 -21.85 10.51 -17.33
CA VAL A 182 -22.37 9.27 -16.72
C VAL A 182 -21.34 8.79 -15.72
N VAL A 183 -21.68 8.80 -14.44
CA VAL A 183 -20.82 8.23 -13.40
C VAL A 183 -21.23 6.78 -13.21
N ARG A 184 -20.35 5.86 -13.63
CA ARG A 184 -20.52 4.42 -13.44
C ARG A 184 -19.67 3.99 -12.24
N LEU A 185 -20.33 3.64 -11.13
CA LEU A 185 -19.67 3.05 -9.98
C LEU A 185 -19.78 1.52 -10.06
N GLU A 186 -18.64 0.88 -10.21
CA GLU A 186 -18.54 -0.59 -10.16
C GLU A 186 -18.04 -1.04 -8.78
N ALA A 187 -18.37 -2.26 -8.38
CA ALA A 187 -17.89 -2.84 -7.11
C ALA A 187 -16.36 -2.81 -6.96
N VAL A 188 -15.61 -2.84 -8.07
CA VAL A 188 -14.15 -2.66 -8.10
C VAL A 188 -13.73 -1.31 -7.50
N HIS A 189 -14.49 -0.23 -7.70
CA HIS A 189 -14.19 1.09 -7.13
C HIS A 189 -14.34 1.10 -5.61
N LEU A 190 -15.35 0.39 -5.09
CA LEU A 190 -15.53 0.22 -3.64
C LEU A 190 -14.41 -0.62 -3.03
N GLY A 191 -13.99 -1.68 -3.73
CA GLY A 191 -12.82 -2.49 -3.35
C GLY A 191 -11.54 -1.66 -3.34
N ALA A 192 -11.32 -0.81 -4.34
CA ALA A 192 -10.17 0.09 -4.42
C ALA A 192 -10.18 1.12 -3.28
N ALA A 193 -11.35 1.68 -2.94
CA ALA A 193 -11.49 2.58 -1.80
C ALA A 193 -11.19 1.86 -0.46
N ALA A 194 -11.72 0.65 -0.27
CA ALA A 194 -11.45 -0.17 0.91
C ALA A 194 -9.96 -0.52 1.04
N PHE A 195 -9.32 -0.89 -0.08
CA PHE A 195 -7.88 -1.10 -0.14
C PHE A 195 -7.11 0.18 0.23
N GLY A 196 -7.50 1.33 -0.32
CA GLY A 196 -6.87 2.61 -0.01
C GLY A 196 -6.95 2.97 1.48
N LEU A 197 -8.12 2.78 2.10
CA LEU A 197 -8.29 3.00 3.54
C LEU A 197 -7.41 2.04 4.37
N ALA A 198 -7.35 0.77 3.99
CA ALA A 198 -6.49 -0.21 4.62
C ALA A 198 -5.00 0.15 4.47
N ALA A 199 -4.59 0.62 3.30
CA ALA A 199 -3.24 1.09 3.04
C ALA A 199 -2.90 2.30 3.92
N VAL A 200 -3.76 3.31 3.98
CA VAL A 200 -3.58 4.49 4.85
C VAL A 200 -3.40 4.07 6.30
N LEU A 201 -4.28 3.21 6.83
CA LEU A 201 -4.20 2.74 8.20
C LEU A 201 -2.95 1.89 8.47
N ALA A 202 -2.53 1.05 7.51
CA ALA A 202 -1.32 0.24 7.63
C ALA A 202 -0.07 1.13 7.69
N HIS A 203 0.02 2.13 6.80
CA HIS A 203 1.11 3.09 6.77
C HIS A 203 1.11 4.00 7.99
N GLN A 204 -0.05 4.51 8.42
CA GLN A 204 -0.15 5.31 9.64
C GLN A 204 0.34 4.52 10.86
N ARG A 205 -0.09 3.26 11.02
CA ARG A 205 0.40 2.38 12.10
C ARG A 205 1.90 2.13 12.00
N ARG A 206 2.45 2.05 10.79
CA ARG A 206 3.88 1.87 10.54
C ARG A 206 4.69 3.12 10.91
N PHE A 207 4.30 4.30 10.41
CA PHE A 207 4.98 5.57 10.69
C PHE A 207 4.83 6.04 12.14
N GLN A 208 3.67 5.85 12.77
CA GLN A 208 3.51 6.12 14.21
C GLN A 208 4.50 5.33 15.05
N ARG A 209 4.85 4.12 14.65
CA ARG A 209 5.84 3.29 15.36
C ARG A 209 7.28 3.71 15.08
N LEU A 210 7.56 4.21 13.88
CA LEU A 210 8.89 4.71 13.50
C LEU A 210 9.20 6.08 14.12
N LEU A 211 8.18 6.92 14.32
CA LEU A 211 8.31 8.32 14.76
C LEU A 211 7.85 8.57 16.21
N GLY A 212 7.16 7.61 16.83
CA GLY A 212 6.55 7.71 18.16
C GLY A 212 7.52 7.62 19.35
N THR A 213 8.81 7.84 19.12
CA THR A 213 9.84 8.02 20.17
C THR A 213 10.56 9.33 20.00
#